data_AF-A0A9X3CAP1-F1
#
_entry.id   AF-A0A9X3CAP1-F1
#
_cell.length_a   1.000
_cell.length_b   1.000
_cell.length_c   1.000
_cell.angle_alpha   90.00
_cell.angle_beta   90.00
_cell.angle_gamma   90.00
#
_symmetry.space_group_name_H-M   'P 1'
#
loop_
_entity.id
_entity.type
_entity.pdbx_description
1 polymer ?
#
loop_
_entity_poly.entity_id
_entity_poly.type
_entity_poly.pdbx_seq_one_letter_code
_entity_poly.pdbx_strand_id
1 'polypeptide(L)'
;MKTIPVFFYRSGKRNQLRIKKHVFFFNANSLVLGYVDANSYQNKIPEDDLSKKTLYNTLLLNISFPLKIGTLSVRNLKLVYKEEINFQKAPAIVTFRRFNLNTTKLQSGFGLKNAADLGSKVNCLFIKKSSLKTY
;
A
#
# COMPACT_ATOMS: atom_id res chain seq x y z
N MET A 1 7.20 -22.59 -13.93
CA MET A 1 7.24 -21.38 -13.07
C MET A 1 8.52 -21.42 -12.25
N LYS A 2 9.46 -20.49 -12.48
CA LYS A 2 10.75 -20.45 -11.78
C LYS A 2 10.61 -19.68 -10.47
N THR A 3 10.83 -20.37 -9.35
CA THR A 3 10.89 -19.81 -8.00
C THR A 3 12.20 -19.03 -7.84
N ILE A 4 12.10 -17.76 -7.44
CA ILE A 4 13.27 -16.92 -7.14
C ILE A 4 13.65 -17.18 -5.68
N PRO A 5 14.88 -17.62 -5.36
CA PRO A 5 15.29 -17.82 -3.97
C PRO A 5 15.58 -16.47 -3.30
N VAL A 6 14.93 -16.21 -2.18
CA VAL A 6 15.23 -15.08 -1.29
C VAL A 6 16.24 -15.57 -0.25
N PHE A 7 17.43 -14.97 -0.23
CA PHE A 7 18.51 -15.32 0.69
C PHE A 7 18.32 -14.66 2.07
N PHE A 8 18.57 -15.44 3.13
CA PHE A 8 18.54 -15.00 4.53
C PHE A 8 19.94 -14.59 5.01
N TYR A 9 20.04 -13.51 5.79
CA TYR A 9 21.21 -13.20 6.62
C TYR A 9 20.89 -13.46 8.10
N ARG A 10 21.68 -14.32 8.75
CA ARG A 10 21.63 -14.59 10.20
C ARG A 10 22.99 -14.25 10.81
N SER A 11 23.05 -13.20 11.63
CA SER A 11 24.18 -12.96 12.53
C SER A 11 23.83 -13.52 13.92
N GLY A 12 24.77 -14.26 14.51
CA GLY A 12 24.52 -15.15 15.66
C GLY A 12 24.72 -14.54 17.05
N LYS A 13 23.94 -15.04 18.01
CA LYS A 13 24.38 -15.52 19.34
C LYS A 13 23.26 -16.39 19.94
N ARG A 14 23.62 -17.54 20.52
CA ARG A 14 22.70 -18.52 21.12
C ARG A 14 22.23 -18.02 22.49
N ASN A 15 20.95 -18.22 22.83
CA ASN A 15 20.45 -18.60 24.16
C ASN A 15 18.97 -19.04 24.08
N GLN A 16 18.73 -20.24 24.61
CA GLN A 16 17.53 -20.87 25.22
C GLN A 16 16.13 -20.82 24.58
N LEU A 17 15.43 -21.95 24.78
CA LEU A 17 14.15 -22.40 24.24
C LEU A 17 13.02 -21.37 24.34
N ARG A 18 12.39 -21.05 23.20
CA ARG A 18 11.01 -20.52 23.19
C ARG A 18 10.34 -20.92 21.89
N ILE A 19 9.18 -21.57 22.01
CA ILE A 19 8.32 -22.01 20.91
C ILE A 19 8.22 -20.88 19.89
N LYS A 20 8.94 -21.01 18.76
CA LYS A 20 8.87 -20.03 17.68
C LYS A 20 7.56 -20.26 16.96
N LYS A 21 6.51 -19.54 17.36
CA LYS A 21 5.48 -19.17 16.38
C LYS A 21 6.24 -18.58 15.20
N HIS A 22 6.13 -19.18 14.02
CA HIS A 22 6.61 -18.59 12.77
C HIS A 22 5.73 -17.38 12.45
N VAL A 23 5.89 -16.32 13.23
CA VAL A 23 5.27 -15.03 12.93
C VAL A 23 6.12 -14.43 11.83
N PHE A 24 5.55 -14.36 10.63
CA PHE A 24 6.13 -13.57 9.55
C PHE A 24 6.37 -12.15 10.07
N PHE A 25 7.54 -11.57 9.83
CA PHE A 25 7.82 -10.18 10.20
C PHE A 25 8.56 -9.51 9.06
N PHE A 26 8.28 -8.22 8.86
CA PHE A 26 8.96 -7.40 7.87
C PHE A 26 9.53 -6.17 8.57
N ASN A 27 10.86 -6.07 8.60
CA ASN A 27 11.56 -4.94 9.20
C ASN A 27 12.60 -4.39 8.21
N ALA A 28 12.55 -3.09 7.95
CA ALA A 28 13.50 -2.41 7.08
C ALA A 28 13.83 -1.02 7.63
N ASN A 29 15.10 -0.62 7.60
CA ASN A 29 15.48 0.74 7.97
C ASN A 29 15.06 1.76 6.89
N SER A 30 15.20 1.37 5.62
CA SER A 30 14.83 2.18 4.46
C SER A 30 14.26 1.29 3.36
N LEU A 31 13.19 1.75 2.73
CA LEU A 31 12.58 1.13 1.55
C LEU A 31 12.34 2.20 0.49
N VAL A 32 12.85 1.97 -0.72
CA VAL A 32 12.66 2.87 -1.85
C VAL A 32 11.89 2.14 -2.94
N LEU A 33 10.75 2.69 -3.34
CA LEU A 33 9.93 2.20 -4.44
C LEU A 33 9.98 3.21 -5.58
N GLY A 34 10.71 2.88 -6.64
CA GLY A 34 10.84 3.72 -7.83
C GLY A 34 10.04 3.19 -9.00
N TYR A 35 9.47 4.07 -9.83
CA TYR A 35 8.87 3.73 -11.12
C TYR A 35 7.77 2.65 -11.06
N VAL A 36 7.02 2.64 -9.96
CA VAL A 36 5.90 1.70 -9.78
C VAL A 36 4.73 2.14 -10.66
N ASP A 37 4.14 1.19 -11.39
CA ASP A 37 2.85 1.36 -12.08
C ASP A 37 1.79 0.57 -11.31
N ALA A 38 0.85 1.30 -10.72
CA ALA A 38 -0.24 0.74 -9.92
C ALA A 38 -1.57 1.03 -10.61
N ASN A 39 -2.37 -0.02 -10.80
CA ASN A 39 -3.69 0.08 -11.41
C ASN A 39 -4.74 -0.38 -10.40
N SER A 40 -5.73 0.48 -10.13
CA SER A 40 -6.90 0.16 -9.34
C SER A 40 -8.14 0.27 -10.21
N TYR A 41 -8.96 -0.78 -10.22
CA TYR A 41 -10.18 -0.85 -11.01
C TYR A 41 -11.37 -1.10 -10.10
N GLN A 42 -12.40 -0.25 -10.23
CA GLN A 42 -13.64 -0.36 -9.50
C GLN A 42 -14.81 -0.51 -10.48
N ASN A 43 -15.52 -1.63 -10.34
CA ASN A 43 -16.76 -1.89 -11.03
C ASN A 43 -17.94 -1.42 -10.16
N LYS A 44 -18.76 -0.50 -10.66
CA LYS A 44 -19.99 0.01 -10.02
C LYS A 44 -21.29 -0.56 -10.61
N ILE A 45 -21.18 -1.59 -11.43
CA ILE A 45 -22.34 -2.34 -11.95
C ILE A 45 -23.08 -3.10 -10.83
N PRO A 46 -22.41 -3.80 -9.88
CA PRO A 46 -23.10 -4.32 -8.71
C PRO A 46 -23.51 -3.17 -7.78
N GLU A 47 -24.59 -3.39 -7.02
CA GLU A 47 -25.06 -2.42 -6.02
C GLU A 47 -23.95 -2.06 -5.03
N ASP A 48 -23.90 -0.79 -4.66
CA ASP A 48 -22.90 -0.29 -3.71
C ASP A 48 -23.07 -1.00 -2.37
N ASP A 49 -21.98 -1.62 -1.90
CA ASP A 49 -21.93 -2.16 -0.55
C ASP A 49 -21.99 -1.01 0.47
N LEU A 50 -23.14 -0.90 1.14
CA LEU A 50 -23.42 0.08 2.20
C LEU A 50 -22.75 -0.28 3.53
N SER A 51 -22.00 -1.39 3.59
CA SER A 51 -21.24 -1.75 4.77
C SER A 51 -20.26 -0.64 5.15
N LYS A 52 -20.10 -0.45 6.46
CA LYS A 52 -19.20 0.58 6.99
C LYS A 52 -17.77 0.24 6.64
N LYS A 53 -17.20 0.96 5.67
CA LYS A 53 -15.78 0.82 5.31
C LYS A 53 -14.90 1.33 6.45
N THR A 54 -13.96 0.49 6.87
CA THR A 54 -12.97 0.89 7.87
C THR A 54 -12.03 1.94 7.29
N LEU A 55 -11.61 2.89 8.11
CA LEU A 55 -10.66 3.92 7.69
C LEU A 55 -9.30 3.27 7.39
N TYR A 56 -8.56 3.83 6.44
CA TYR A 56 -7.23 3.32 6.06
C TYR A 56 -6.25 3.23 7.24
N ASN A 57 -6.39 4.10 8.24
CA ASN A 57 -5.59 4.02 9.46
C ASN A 57 -5.85 2.70 10.22
N THR A 58 -7.12 2.28 10.30
CA THR A 58 -7.51 1.01 10.91
C THR A 58 -6.93 -0.18 10.15
N LEU A 59 -6.82 -0.10 8.81
CA LEU A 59 -6.20 -1.16 8.00
C LEU A 59 -4.72 -1.33 8.32
N LEU A 60 -3.97 -0.23 8.51
CA LEU A 60 -2.56 -0.28 8.92
C LEU A 60 -2.40 -0.85 10.34
N LEU A 61 -3.34 -0.56 11.23
CA LEU A 61 -3.34 -1.11 12.59
C LEU A 61 -3.64 -2.61 12.61
N ASN A 62 -4.52 -3.07 11.72
CA ASN A 62 -5.01 -4.46 11.67
C ASN A 62 -4.13 -5.43 10.88
N ILE A 63 -2.96 -4.99 10.39
CA ILE A 63 -2.01 -5.89 9.73
C ILE A 63 -1.67 -7.05 10.68
N SER A 64 -1.92 -8.28 10.23
CA SER A 64 -1.82 -9.51 11.06
C SER A 64 -0.39 -9.96 11.35
N PHE A 65 0.60 -9.13 11.03
CA PHE A 65 2.02 -9.41 11.24
C PHE A 65 2.79 -8.14 11.59
N PRO A 66 3.92 -8.24 12.32
CA PRO A 66 4.79 -7.10 12.59
C PRO A 66 5.40 -6.54 11.30
N LEU A 67 5.01 -5.30 10.96
CA LEU A 67 5.60 -4.48 9.92
C LEU A 67 6.30 -3.29 10.56
N LYS A 68 7.57 -3.03 10.21
CA LYS A 68 8.31 -1.83 10.64
C LYS A 68 9.21 -1.33 9.52
N ILE A 69 9.06 -0.07 9.15
CA ILE A 69 9.86 0.60 8.14
C ILE A 69 10.29 1.96 8.68
N GLY A 70 11.61 2.18 8.79
CA GLY A 70 12.16 3.44 9.27
C GLY A 70 11.85 4.61 8.34
N THR A 71 12.15 4.46 7.05
CA THR A 71 11.83 5.43 5.99
C THR A 71 11.31 4.70 4.75
N LEU A 72 10.19 5.14 4.21
CA LEU A 72 9.66 4.69 2.93
C LEU A 72 9.62 5.88 1.96
N SER A 73 10.33 5.75 0.85
CA SER A 73 10.33 6.72 -0.23
C SER A 73 9.76 6.11 -1.51
N VAL A 74 8.60 6.60 -1.95
CA VAL A 74 8.04 6.30 -3.27
C VAL A 74 8.47 7.41 -4.23
N ARG A 75 9.01 7.04 -5.38
CA ARG A 75 9.52 7.97 -6.39
C ARG A 75 8.91 7.68 -7.74
N ASN A 76 8.32 8.70 -8.34
CA ASN A 76 7.79 8.70 -9.70
C ASN A 76 6.79 7.55 -9.96
N LEU A 77 5.88 7.32 -9.01
CA LEU A 77 4.82 6.32 -9.15
C LEU A 77 3.71 6.86 -10.09
N LYS A 78 3.17 5.96 -10.89
CA LYS A 78 1.98 6.17 -11.70
C LYS A 78 0.85 5.35 -11.09
N LEU A 79 -0.23 6.02 -10.69
CA LEU A 79 -1.43 5.39 -10.17
C LEU A 79 -2.58 5.67 -11.13
N VAL A 80 -3.15 4.63 -11.73
CA VAL A 80 -4.34 4.74 -12.58
C VAL A 80 -5.52 4.16 -11.83
N TYR A 81 -6.50 4.99 -11.54
CA TYR A 81 -7.81 4.59 -11.04
C TYR A 81 -8.81 4.59 -12.19
N LYS A 82 -9.52 3.48 -12.36
CA LYS A 82 -10.57 3.31 -13.37
C LYS A 82 -11.88 2.97 -12.68
N GLU A 83 -12.92 3.72 -13.01
CA GLU A 83 -14.27 3.52 -12.51
C GLU A 83 -15.20 3.20 -13.68
N GLU A 84 -15.81 2.02 -13.64
CA GLU A 84 -16.75 1.56 -14.66
C GLU A 84 -18.17 1.56 -14.09
N ILE A 85 -19.04 2.39 -14.67
CA ILE A 85 -20.41 2.59 -14.20
C ILE A 85 -21.37 1.64 -14.92
N ASN A 86 -21.18 1.44 -16.23
CA ASN A 86 -21.91 0.46 -17.03
C ASN A 86 -21.12 0.09 -18.30
N PHE A 87 -21.45 -1.05 -18.91
CA PHE A 87 -20.77 -1.53 -20.13
C PHE A 87 -21.03 -0.66 -21.37
N GLN A 88 -21.99 0.27 -21.31
CA GLN A 88 -22.35 1.14 -22.43
C GLN A 88 -21.51 2.43 -22.49
N LYS A 89 -20.84 2.79 -21.39
CA LYS A 89 -20.02 4.00 -21.28
C LYS A 89 -18.56 3.61 -21.07
N ALA A 90 -17.66 4.33 -21.73
CA ALA A 90 -16.24 4.19 -21.45
C ALA A 90 -15.96 4.50 -19.96
N PRO A 91 -15.08 3.73 -19.29
CA PRO A 91 -14.78 3.92 -17.88
C PRO A 91 -14.15 5.30 -17.65
N ALA A 92 -14.50 5.92 -16.52
CA ALA A 92 -13.87 7.15 -16.07
C ALA A 92 -12.46 6.84 -15.54
N ILE A 93 -11.45 7.57 -16.01
CA ILE A 93 -10.06 7.31 -15.65
C ILE A 93 -9.47 8.52 -14.94
N VAL A 94 -8.93 8.27 -13.75
CA VAL A 94 -8.14 9.24 -12.99
C VAL A 94 -6.72 8.72 -12.94
N THR A 95 -5.75 9.55 -13.36
CA THR A 95 -4.33 9.18 -13.34
C THR A 95 -3.56 10.15 -12.48
N PHE A 96 -2.88 9.63 -11.47
CA PHE A 96 -1.85 10.34 -10.72
C PHE A 96 -0.50 10.00 -11.33
N ARG A 97 0.28 11.02 -11.69
CA ARG A 97 1.64 10.86 -12.23
C ARG A 97 2.63 11.58 -11.33
N ARG A 98 3.89 11.15 -11.40
CA ARG A 98 4.97 11.68 -10.55
C ARG A 98 4.57 11.65 -9.07
N PHE A 99 3.88 10.59 -8.66
CA PHE A 99 3.49 10.42 -7.28
C PHE A 99 4.75 10.11 -6.47
N ASN A 100 5.10 11.06 -5.60
CA ASN A 100 6.23 10.98 -4.71
C ASN A 100 5.70 11.01 -3.27
N LEU A 101 6.10 10.03 -2.48
CA LEU A 101 5.74 9.94 -1.07
C LEU A 101 7.03 9.76 -0.28
N ASN A 102 7.17 10.50 0.81
CA ASN A 102 8.17 10.20 1.82
C ASN A 102 7.46 10.05 3.16
N THR A 103 7.61 8.91 3.80
CA THR A 103 7.03 8.62 5.11
C THR A 103 8.09 8.02 6.02
N THR A 104 7.97 8.32 7.31
CA THR A 104 8.90 7.86 8.34
C THR A 104 8.14 7.17 9.45
N LYS A 105 8.79 6.21 10.10
CA LYS A 105 8.24 5.44 11.23
C LYS A 105 6.95 4.68 10.86
N LEU A 106 6.90 4.12 9.65
CA LEU A 106 5.78 3.29 9.23
C LEU A 106 5.81 1.97 9.99
N GLN A 107 4.74 1.66 10.72
CA GLN A 107 4.65 0.42 11.50
C GLN A 107 3.21 -0.09 11.56
N SER A 108 3.06 -1.41 11.64
CA SER A 108 1.77 -2.06 11.93
C SER A 108 1.36 -1.88 13.38
N GLY A 109 0.06 -1.92 13.67
CA GLY A 109 -0.48 -2.00 15.03
C GLY A 109 -0.30 -3.37 15.72
N PHE A 110 0.30 -4.36 15.05
CA PHE A 110 0.41 -5.73 15.56
C PHE A 110 1.10 -5.79 16.94
N GLY A 111 0.35 -6.18 17.97
CA GLY A 111 0.84 -6.34 19.33
C GLY A 111 1.16 -5.02 20.05
N LEU A 112 0.79 -3.87 19.48
CA LEU A 112 0.99 -2.55 20.09
C LEU A 112 -0.28 -2.08 20.79
N LYS A 113 -0.14 -1.54 22.01
CA LYS A 113 -1.23 -0.86 22.73
C LYS A 113 -1.50 0.53 22.15
N ASN A 114 -0.44 1.22 21.73
CA ASN A 114 -0.45 2.52 21.08
C ASN A 114 0.62 2.53 19.99
N ALA A 115 0.28 3.01 18.78
CA ALA A 115 1.23 3.22 17.70
C ALA A 115 1.68 4.69 17.67
N ALA A 116 2.95 4.93 17.38
CA ALA A 116 3.47 6.28 17.18
C ALA A 116 2.84 6.95 15.95
N ASP A 117 2.69 8.28 16.00
CA ASP A 117 2.16 9.05 14.87
C ASP A 117 3.03 8.92 13.61
N LEU A 118 2.35 8.69 12.49
CA LEU A 118 2.96 8.52 11.18
C LEU A 118 3.22 9.89 10.54
N GLY A 119 4.49 10.31 10.45
CA GLY A 119 4.89 11.48 9.68
C GLY A 119 4.95 11.16 8.19
N SER A 120 4.03 11.69 7.38
CA SER A 120 3.97 11.47 5.92
C SER A 120 3.89 12.77 5.14
N LYS A 121 4.71 12.91 4.09
CA LYS A 121 4.64 14.00 3.10
C LYS A 121 4.37 13.42 1.72
N VAL A 122 3.26 13.82 1.11
CA VAL A 122 2.82 13.35 -0.21
C VAL A 122 2.90 14.51 -1.20
N ASN A 123 3.42 14.27 -2.40
CA ASN A 123 3.38 15.21 -3.52
C ASN A 123 3.07 14.44 -4.82
N CYS A 124 2.05 14.86 -5.59
CA CYS A 124 1.70 14.21 -6.84
C CYS A 124 1.01 15.15 -7.83
N LEU A 125 1.10 14.84 -9.12
CA LEU A 125 0.32 15.52 -10.16
C LEU A 125 -0.99 14.75 -10.40
N PHE A 126 -2.10 15.46 -10.30
CA PHE A 126 -3.45 14.92 -10.53
C PHE A 126 -3.92 15.25 -11.94
N ILE A 127 -4.30 14.22 -12.71
CA ILE A 127 -4.90 14.38 -14.04
C ILE A 127 -6.20 13.58 -14.09
N LYS A 128 -7.32 14.27 -14.28
CA LYS A 128 -8.64 13.67 -14.50
C LYS A 128 -8.89 13.56 -16.00
N LYS A 129 -9.22 12.36 -16.51
CA LYS A 129 -9.62 12.14 -17.90
C LYS A 129 -11.06 11.60 -17.93
N SER A 130 -12.01 12.47 -18.23
CA SER A 130 -13.41 12.11 -18.51
C SER A 130 -13.63 12.04 -20.01
N SER A 131 -14.50 11.13 -20.49
CA SER A 131 -14.98 11.18 -21.87
C SER A 131 -15.78 12.47 -22.08
N LEU A 132 -15.22 13.44 -22.80
CA LEU A 132 -15.94 14.63 -23.23
C LEU A 132 -16.86 14.21 -24.37
N LYS A 133 -18.18 14.15 -24.13
CA LYS A 133 -19.15 14.10 -25.24
C LYS A 133 -19.32 15.53 -25.74
N THR A 134 -18.62 15.88 -26.81
CA THR A 134 -19.03 16.99 -27.67
C THR A 134 -20.27 16.55 -28.44
N TYR A 135 -21.39 17.24 -28.22
CA TYR A 135 -22.58 17.18 -29.07
C TYR A 135 -22.41 18.17 -30.23
#